data_AF-A0A4T0UVP7-F1
#
_entry.id   AF-A0A4T0UVP7-F1
#
_cell.length_a   1.000
_cell.length_b   1.000
_cell.length_c   1.000
_cell.angle_alpha   90.00
_cell.angle_beta   90.00
_cell.angle_gamma   90.00
#
_symmetry.space_group_name_H-M   'P 1'
#
loop_
_entity.id
_entity.type
_entity.pdbx_description
1 polymer ?
#
loop_
_entity_poly.entity_id
_entity_poly.type
_entity_poly.pdbx_seq_one_letter_code
_entity_poly.pdbx_strand_id
1 'polypeptide(L)'
;MMMLPFFRLMAEHAASDTFYTGGAPVQIKIDGVLRAVGDKVLGHEQVQQLAYSLMDADEIARFERDLEMNFARQAEGLGNFRVNLFRQRGQVAMVVRRIAPKAPDLDELNLPQSLQSLVGLKRGLIVVAGATGSGKSSTVAALIEQRKRTQSGHILTVEDPVEYLFEHGRSIVNQREIGLDTHSYGSALKNAMREAPDVLMIGEIRDAETLTHAINYAQSGHLCITTFHASNSYHMLNRMISFFPPQTREALLMDLSQALKAVISQRLLPSTGGKLIPAVELMLNTPHIGELIRAGEIDKIKDAIEATLAEGAQTFEQALFRLYNSGQITLDEAMKNADSPTNLYWLVNNNENAKRPSTGAAQEAAPDFDGFILNQ
;
A
#
# COMPACT_ATOMS: atom_id res chain seq x y z
N MET A 1 21.66 -5.17 -27.71
CA MET A 1 22.08 -4.98 -26.30
C MET A 1 22.29 -6.35 -25.66
N MET A 2 23.42 -6.60 -24.99
CA MET A 2 23.73 -7.92 -24.40
C MET A 2 22.70 -8.39 -23.36
N MET A 3 22.03 -7.44 -22.71
CA MET A 3 21.02 -7.69 -21.68
C MET A 3 19.61 -8.02 -22.22
N LEU A 4 19.35 -7.82 -23.51
CA LEU A 4 18.00 -7.98 -24.09
C LEU A 4 17.39 -9.38 -23.88
N PRO A 5 18.13 -10.51 -23.99
CA PRO A 5 17.57 -11.83 -23.73
C PRO A 5 17.08 -12.01 -22.29
N PHE A 6 17.78 -11.43 -21.32
CA PHE A 6 17.37 -11.50 -19.91
C PHE A 6 16.12 -10.66 -19.65
N PHE A 7 16.04 -9.47 -20.26
CA PHE A 7 14.84 -8.62 -20.16
C PHE A 7 13.61 -9.31 -20.77
N ARG A 8 13.79 -10.02 -21.89
CA ARG A 8 12.72 -10.80 -22.50
C ARG A 8 12.27 -11.94 -21.58
N LEU A 9 13.22 -12.71 -21.02
CA LEU A 9 12.92 -13.78 -20.08
C LEU A 9 12.16 -13.27 -18.85
N MET A 10 12.57 -12.11 -18.30
CA MET A 10 11.85 -11.47 -17.20
C MET A 10 10.41 -11.10 -17.58
N ALA A 11 10.20 -10.58 -18.77
CA ALA A 11 8.87 -10.20 -19.25
C ALA A 11 7.97 -11.42 -19.50
N GLU A 12 8.49 -12.47 -20.14
CA GLU A 12 7.75 -13.70 -20.47
C GLU A 12 7.30 -14.48 -19.23
N HIS A 13 8.12 -14.51 -18.18
CA HIS A 13 7.82 -15.24 -16.94
C HIS A 13 7.31 -14.35 -15.80
N ALA A 14 6.99 -13.07 -16.08
CA ALA A 14 6.57 -12.10 -15.07
C ALA A 14 7.52 -12.04 -13.85
N ALA A 15 8.83 -12.19 -14.08
CA ALA A 15 9.81 -12.20 -13.02
C ALA A 15 9.97 -10.80 -12.39
N SER A 16 10.13 -10.76 -11.06
CA SER A 16 10.29 -9.50 -10.34
C SER A 16 11.72 -8.96 -10.46
N ASP A 17 12.72 -9.82 -10.25
CA ASP A 17 14.13 -9.43 -10.16
C ASP A 17 15.04 -10.46 -10.85
N THR A 18 16.17 -10.01 -11.39
CA THR A 18 17.31 -10.84 -11.81
C THR A 18 18.59 -10.39 -11.13
N PHE A 19 19.46 -11.34 -10.81
CA PHE A 19 20.68 -11.14 -10.02
C PHE A 19 21.89 -11.64 -10.80
N TYR A 20 22.93 -10.82 -10.86
CA TYR A 20 24.17 -11.08 -11.59
C TYR A 20 25.33 -10.89 -10.61
N THR A 21 26.06 -11.98 -10.36
CA THR A 21 27.25 -11.97 -9.51
C THR A 21 28.24 -13.01 -9.97
N GLY A 22 29.53 -12.74 -9.79
CA GLY A 22 30.60 -13.66 -10.18
C GLY A 22 30.56 -14.94 -9.36
N GLY A 23 30.79 -16.08 -10.01
CA GLY A 23 30.79 -17.39 -9.37
C GLY A 23 29.41 -18.03 -9.20
N ALA A 24 28.35 -17.43 -9.72
CA ALA A 24 27.01 -18.01 -9.77
C ALA A 24 26.39 -17.93 -11.17
N PRO A 25 25.44 -18.81 -11.53
CA PRO A 25 24.59 -18.57 -12.69
C PRO A 25 23.64 -17.40 -12.39
N VAL A 26 23.17 -16.73 -13.45
CA VAL A 26 22.17 -15.66 -13.32
C VAL A 26 20.96 -16.22 -12.58
N GLN A 27 20.52 -15.55 -11.52
CA GLN A 27 19.31 -15.94 -10.80
C GLN A 27 18.16 -15.05 -11.23
N ILE A 28 16.97 -15.63 -11.35
CA ILE A 28 15.71 -14.94 -11.63
C ILE A 28 14.71 -15.25 -10.53
N LYS A 29 13.97 -14.24 -10.08
CA LYS A 29 12.94 -14.39 -9.03
C LYS A 29 11.56 -14.37 -9.66
N ILE A 30 10.85 -15.49 -9.56
CA ILE A 30 9.49 -15.69 -10.07
C ILE A 30 8.62 -16.14 -8.89
N ASP A 31 7.51 -15.45 -8.65
CA ASP A 31 6.59 -15.74 -7.53
C ASP A 31 7.29 -15.84 -6.16
N GLY A 32 8.28 -14.96 -5.93
CA GLY A 32 9.04 -14.93 -4.69
C GLY A 32 10.19 -15.95 -4.61
N VAL A 33 10.29 -16.89 -5.54
CA VAL A 33 11.28 -17.98 -5.53
C VAL A 33 12.42 -17.70 -6.50
N LEU A 34 13.67 -17.84 -6.04
CA LEU A 34 14.86 -17.74 -6.88
C LEU A 34 15.07 -19.02 -7.69
N ARG A 35 15.36 -18.86 -8.97
CA ARG A 35 15.65 -19.94 -9.92
C ARG A 35 16.87 -19.57 -10.77
N ALA A 36 17.70 -20.54 -11.09
CA ALA A 36 18.83 -20.31 -12.00
C ALA A 36 18.34 -20.19 -13.45
N VAL A 37 18.88 -19.22 -14.19
CA VAL A 37 18.70 -19.08 -15.63
C VAL A 37 19.79 -19.91 -16.33
N GLY A 38 19.48 -21.20 -16.49
CA GLY A 38 20.44 -22.19 -16.99
C GLY A 38 21.59 -22.47 -16.04
N ASP A 39 22.58 -23.22 -16.52
CA ASP A 39 23.65 -23.78 -15.67
C ASP A 39 24.99 -23.03 -15.80
N LYS A 40 25.06 -22.01 -16.67
CA LYS A 40 26.29 -21.27 -16.94
C LYS A 40 26.62 -20.33 -15.78
N VAL A 41 27.68 -20.66 -15.05
CA VAL A 41 28.28 -19.79 -14.04
C VAL A 41 28.95 -18.58 -14.72
N LEU A 42 28.65 -17.37 -14.25
CA LEU A 42 29.29 -16.15 -14.76
C LEU A 42 30.61 -15.88 -14.05
N GLY A 43 31.65 -15.55 -14.81
CA GLY A 43 32.89 -14.97 -14.30
C GLY A 43 32.72 -13.49 -13.96
N HIS A 44 33.62 -12.95 -13.13
CA HIS A 44 33.57 -11.55 -12.71
C HIS A 44 33.63 -10.56 -13.89
N GLU A 45 34.52 -10.81 -14.85
CA GLU A 45 34.62 -9.99 -16.06
C GLU A 45 33.34 -10.01 -16.90
N GLN A 46 32.64 -11.15 -16.95
CA GLN A 46 31.38 -11.27 -17.69
C GLN A 46 30.28 -10.44 -17.04
N VAL A 47 30.19 -10.44 -15.70
CA VAL A 47 29.23 -9.59 -14.97
C VAL A 47 29.54 -8.12 -15.20
N GLN A 48 30.81 -7.72 -15.13
CA GLN A 48 31.22 -6.35 -15.43
C GLN A 48 30.87 -5.94 -16.86
N GLN A 49 31.12 -6.80 -17.85
CA GLN A 49 30.74 -6.53 -19.25
C GLN A 49 29.24 -6.36 -19.43
N LEU A 50 28.42 -7.19 -18.78
CA LEU A 50 26.95 -7.06 -18.81
C LEU A 50 26.51 -5.74 -18.19
N ALA A 51 27.02 -5.39 -17.00
CA ALA A 51 26.72 -4.14 -16.32
C ALA A 51 27.12 -2.92 -17.16
N TYR A 52 28.33 -2.91 -17.72
CA TYR A 52 28.85 -1.79 -18.51
C TYR A 52 28.10 -1.64 -19.83
N SER A 53 27.55 -2.73 -20.39
CA SER A 53 26.71 -2.66 -21.59
C SER A 53 25.38 -1.93 -21.39
N LEU A 54 25.01 -1.67 -20.13
CA LEU A 54 23.85 -0.87 -19.78
C LEU A 54 24.22 0.61 -19.57
N MET A 55 25.50 1.00 -19.54
CA MET A 55 25.93 2.34 -19.17
C MET A 55 26.59 3.09 -20.34
N ASP A 56 26.45 4.40 -20.35
CA ASP A 56 27.30 5.29 -21.13
C ASP A 56 28.65 5.56 -20.43
N ALA A 57 29.55 6.29 -21.10
CA ALA A 57 30.90 6.54 -20.58
C ALA A 57 30.90 7.36 -19.28
N ASP A 58 29.96 8.31 -19.14
CA ASP A 58 29.86 9.16 -17.96
C ASP A 58 29.29 8.37 -16.78
N GLU A 59 28.31 7.50 -17.04
CA GLU A 59 27.77 6.55 -16.06
C GLU A 59 28.84 5.56 -15.57
N ILE A 60 29.65 5.00 -16.47
CA ILE A 60 30.76 4.13 -16.10
C ILE A 60 31.74 4.88 -15.18
N ALA A 61 32.16 6.09 -15.55
CA ALA A 61 33.07 6.89 -14.75
C ALA A 61 32.48 7.22 -13.35
N ARG A 62 31.19 7.53 -13.28
CA ARG A 62 30.48 7.75 -12.00
C ARG A 62 30.43 6.47 -11.17
N PHE A 63 30.08 5.33 -11.76
CA PHE A 63 30.01 4.06 -11.04
C PHE A 63 31.39 3.62 -10.53
N GLU A 64 32.46 3.82 -11.31
CA GLU A 64 33.82 3.50 -10.87
C GLU A 64 34.31 4.40 -9.73
N ARG A 65 33.84 5.65 -9.68
CA ARG A 65 34.13 6.60 -8.60
C ARG A 65 33.32 6.30 -7.34
N ASP A 66 32.00 6.13 -7.48
CA ASP A 66 31.06 6.08 -6.37
C ASP A 66 30.79 4.64 -5.89
N LEU A 67 31.24 3.63 -6.64
CA LEU A 67 31.16 2.18 -6.37
C LEU A 67 29.74 1.60 -6.32
N GLU A 68 28.72 2.45 -6.46
CA GLU A 68 27.30 2.12 -6.47
C GLU A 68 26.57 3.01 -7.48
N MET A 69 25.55 2.48 -8.15
CA MET A 69 24.73 3.26 -9.08
C MET A 69 23.32 2.68 -9.22
N ASN A 70 22.32 3.55 -9.29
CA ASN A 70 20.94 3.22 -9.61
C ASN A 70 20.51 3.98 -10.87
N PHE A 71 19.87 3.31 -11.82
CA PHE A 71 19.27 3.96 -12.98
C PHE A 71 18.15 3.10 -13.60
N ALA A 72 17.36 3.69 -14.49
CA ALA A 72 16.35 2.99 -15.28
C ALA A 72 16.82 2.75 -16.72
N ARG A 73 16.36 1.64 -17.32
CA ARG A 73 16.51 1.31 -18.73
C ARG A 73 15.19 0.87 -19.33
N GLN A 74 14.79 1.53 -20.40
CA GLN A 74 13.67 1.11 -21.22
C GLN A 74 14.14 0.07 -22.23
N ALA A 75 13.37 -1.01 -22.38
CA ALA A 75 13.53 -1.95 -23.47
C ALA A 75 12.23 -2.01 -24.27
N GLU A 76 12.33 -1.62 -25.54
CA GLU A 76 11.19 -1.54 -26.45
C GLU A 76 10.42 -2.86 -26.50
N GLY A 77 9.10 -2.79 -26.30
CA GLY A 77 8.21 -3.96 -26.25
C GLY A 77 8.31 -4.83 -24.99
N LEU A 78 9.25 -4.58 -24.08
CA LEU A 78 9.46 -5.40 -22.87
C LEU A 78 9.16 -4.65 -21.56
N GLY A 79 9.19 -3.32 -21.61
CA GLY A 79 8.89 -2.43 -20.49
C GLY A 79 10.13 -1.75 -19.93
N ASN A 80 10.04 -1.29 -18.68
CA ASN A 80 11.11 -0.57 -18.00
C ASN A 80 11.77 -1.44 -16.93
N PHE A 81 13.07 -1.25 -16.77
CA PHE A 81 13.90 -2.03 -15.88
C PHE A 81 14.72 -1.10 -15.01
N ARG A 82 14.67 -1.29 -13.69
CA ARG A 82 15.54 -0.59 -12.75
C ARG A 82 16.78 -1.42 -12.52
N VAL A 83 17.94 -0.80 -12.65
CA VAL A 83 19.24 -1.42 -12.52
C VAL A 83 19.92 -0.84 -11.30
N ASN A 84 20.30 -1.71 -10.37
CA ASN A 84 21.16 -1.39 -9.24
C ASN A 84 22.50 -2.09 -9.45
N LEU A 85 23.57 -1.30 -9.54
CA LEU A 85 24.96 -1.74 -9.65
C LEU A 85 25.68 -1.44 -8.35
N PHE A 86 26.51 -2.37 -7.89
CA PHE A 86 27.32 -2.22 -6.69
C PHE A 86 28.58 -3.09 -6.75
N ARG A 87 29.51 -2.86 -5.83
CA ARG A 87 30.71 -3.69 -5.65
C ARG A 87 30.51 -4.67 -4.49
N GLN A 88 30.76 -5.97 -4.71
CA GLN A 88 30.92 -6.95 -3.63
C GLN A 88 32.31 -7.58 -3.72
N ARG A 89 33.05 -7.59 -2.61
CA ARG A 89 34.42 -8.18 -2.54
C ARG A 89 35.35 -7.69 -3.67
N GLY A 90 35.24 -6.41 -4.04
CA GLY A 90 35.99 -5.77 -5.12
C GLY A 90 35.44 -6.00 -6.54
N GLN A 91 34.42 -6.84 -6.70
CA GLN A 91 33.87 -7.26 -7.98
C GLN A 91 32.52 -6.61 -8.25
N VAL A 92 32.20 -6.36 -9.53
CA VAL A 92 30.91 -5.79 -9.92
C VAL A 92 29.80 -6.83 -9.71
N ALA A 93 28.68 -6.38 -9.14
CA ALA A 93 27.44 -7.12 -9.05
C ALA A 93 26.28 -6.21 -9.51
N MET A 94 25.20 -6.84 -9.97
CA MET A 94 24.04 -6.14 -10.49
C MET A 94 22.74 -6.84 -10.09
N VAL A 95 21.73 -6.05 -9.74
CA VAL A 95 20.34 -6.49 -9.64
C VAL A 95 19.50 -5.69 -10.62
N VAL A 96 18.69 -6.37 -11.42
CA VAL A 96 17.73 -5.74 -12.33
C VAL A 96 16.32 -6.10 -11.88
N ARG A 97 15.50 -5.08 -11.63
CA ARG A 97 14.07 -5.23 -11.34
C ARG A 97 13.25 -4.82 -12.55
N ARG A 98 12.22 -5.61 -12.90
CA ARG A 98 11.24 -5.20 -13.91
C ARG A 98 10.20 -4.28 -13.26
N ILE A 99 9.98 -3.10 -13.84
CA ILE A 99 8.93 -2.17 -13.44
C ILE A 99 7.64 -2.61 -14.13
N ALA A 100 6.54 -2.67 -13.38
CA ALA A 100 5.26 -3.07 -13.93
C ALA A 100 4.79 -2.04 -14.99
N PRO A 101 4.46 -2.47 -16.23
CA PRO A 101 4.14 -1.54 -17.30
C PRO A 101 2.77 -0.87 -17.13
N LYS A 102 1.88 -1.45 -16.33
CA LYS A 102 0.51 -0.95 -16.14
C LYS A 102 0.11 -1.04 -14.67
N ALA A 103 -0.47 0.03 -14.15
CA ALA A 103 -1.15 0.01 -12.86
C ALA A 103 -2.40 -0.91 -12.90
N PRO A 104 -2.69 -1.65 -11.82
CA PRO A 104 -3.91 -2.46 -11.74
C PRO A 104 -5.16 -1.57 -11.74
N ASP A 105 -6.26 -2.09 -12.27
CA ASP A 105 -7.57 -1.44 -12.12
C ASP A 105 -8.06 -1.65 -10.67
N LEU A 106 -8.74 -0.64 -10.10
CA LEU A 106 -9.14 -0.70 -8.68
C LEU A 106 -10.07 -1.90 -8.38
N ASP A 107 -10.91 -2.27 -9.35
CA ASP A 107 -11.85 -3.39 -9.25
C ASP A 107 -11.12 -4.75 -9.26
N GLU A 108 -9.90 -4.83 -9.81
CA GLU A 108 -9.10 -6.06 -9.82
C GLU A 108 -8.47 -6.37 -8.45
N LEU A 109 -8.37 -5.37 -7.57
CA LEU A 109 -7.68 -5.48 -6.29
C LEU A 109 -8.57 -6.00 -5.15
N ASN A 110 -9.87 -6.26 -5.38
CA ASN A 110 -10.83 -6.64 -4.33
C ASN A 110 -10.86 -5.64 -3.15
N LEU A 111 -10.71 -4.34 -3.46
CA LEU A 111 -10.76 -3.27 -2.46
C LEU A 111 -12.20 -2.78 -2.23
N PRO A 112 -12.50 -2.16 -1.07
CA PRO A 112 -13.81 -1.55 -0.84
C PRO A 112 -14.17 -0.53 -1.93
N GLN A 113 -15.38 -0.61 -2.50
CA GLN A 113 -15.85 0.32 -3.54
C GLN A 113 -15.86 1.78 -3.07
N SER A 114 -16.01 2.01 -1.75
CA SER A 114 -15.92 3.33 -1.12
C SER A 114 -14.60 4.05 -1.41
N LEU A 115 -13.53 3.35 -1.79
CA LEU A 115 -12.26 3.99 -2.16
C LEU A 115 -12.36 4.79 -3.48
N GLN A 116 -13.28 4.44 -4.38
CA GLN A 116 -13.45 5.16 -5.65
C GLN A 116 -13.86 6.63 -5.44
N SER A 117 -14.72 6.89 -4.45
CA SER A 117 -15.18 8.26 -4.16
C SER A 117 -14.06 9.13 -3.56
N LEU A 118 -13.14 8.53 -2.80
CA LEU A 118 -12.02 9.23 -2.18
C LEU A 118 -11.09 9.87 -3.21
N VAL A 119 -10.83 9.20 -4.32
CA VAL A 119 -9.95 9.78 -5.35
C VAL A 119 -10.62 10.89 -6.16
N GLY A 120 -11.95 10.99 -6.08
CA GLY A 120 -12.72 12.10 -6.68
C GLY A 120 -12.63 13.41 -5.88
N LEU A 121 -12.10 13.37 -4.66
CA LEU A 121 -11.97 14.55 -3.81
C LEU A 121 -11.08 15.63 -4.46
N LYS A 122 -11.45 16.90 -4.27
CA LYS A 122 -10.65 18.03 -4.76
C LYS A 122 -9.40 18.26 -3.90
N ARG A 123 -9.53 18.05 -2.58
CA ARG A 123 -8.49 18.36 -1.61
C ARG A 123 -8.49 17.44 -0.40
N GLY A 124 -7.34 17.39 0.27
CA GLY A 124 -7.14 16.68 1.51
C GLY A 124 -6.03 15.64 1.42
N LEU A 125 -5.77 14.97 2.54
CA LEU A 125 -4.73 13.95 2.66
C LEU A 125 -5.36 12.55 2.76
N ILE A 126 -5.00 11.66 1.85
CA ILE A 126 -5.32 10.23 1.88
C ILE A 126 -4.03 9.47 2.17
N VAL A 127 -4.07 8.60 3.17
CA VAL A 127 -2.90 7.80 3.56
C VAL A 127 -3.20 6.33 3.39
N VAL A 128 -2.34 5.62 2.65
CA VAL A 128 -2.38 4.15 2.55
C VAL A 128 -1.34 3.57 3.50
N ALA A 129 -1.80 2.89 4.55
CA ALA A 129 -0.97 2.31 5.59
C ALA A 129 -0.85 0.78 5.44
N GLY A 130 0.30 0.25 5.86
CA GLY A 130 0.53 -1.20 5.88
C GLY A 130 2.01 -1.56 5.93
N ALA A 131 2.30 -2.83 6.25
CA ALA A 131 3.66 -3.36 6.21
C ALA A 131 4.23 -3.45 4.78
N THR A 132 5.52 -3.75 4.65
CA THR A 132 6.11 -4.09 3.35
C THR A 132 5.39 -5.29 2.74
N GLY A 133 5.06 -5.22 1.45
CA GLY A 133 4.33 -6.28 0.75
C GLY A 133 2.83 -6.33 1.02
N SER A 134 2.24 -5.34 1.71
CA SER A 134 0.79 -5.31 2.00
C SER A 134 -0.08 -4.76 0.85
N GLY A 135 0.49 -4.53 -0.33
CA GLY A 135 -0.24 -3.99 -1.49
C GLY A 135 -0.42 -2.47 -1.54
N LYS A 136 0.29 -1.68 -0.70
CA LYS A 136 0.19 -0.21 -0.66
C LYS A 136 0.41 0.43 -2.02
N SER A 137 1.54 0.13 -2.66
CA SER A 137 1.91 0.73 -3.95
C SER A 137 0.90 0.37 -5.04
N SER A 138 0.39 -0.88 -5.05
CA SER A 138 -0.66 -1.31 -5.98
C SER A 138 -1.96 -0.54 -5.76
N THR A 139 -2.35 -0.32 -4.52
CA THR A 139 -3.56 0.46 -4.18
C THR A 139 -3.40 1.91 -4.58
N VAL A 140 -2.28 2.56 -4.23
CA VAL A 140 -2.01 3.94 -4.65
C VAL A 140 -2.01 4.05 -6.16
N ALA A 141 -1.38 3.10 -6.86
CA ALA A 141 -1.35 3.09 -8.32
C ALA A 141 -2.75 2.95 -8.92
N ALA A 142 -3.60 2.08 -8.39
CA ALA A 142 -4.99 1.95 -8.83
C ALA A 142 -5.82 3.20 -8.57
N LEU A 143 -5.60 3.89 -7.44
CA LEU A 143 -6.25 5.18 -7.16
C LEU A 143 -5.82 6.23 -8.19
N ILE A 144 -4.52 6.37 -8.43
CA ILE A 144 -3.99 7.31 -9.42
C ILE A 144 -4.51 7.01 -10.82
N GLU A 145 -4.56 5.73 -11.22
CA GLU A 145 -5.12 5.29 -12.49
C GLU A 145 -6.60 5.69 -12.62
N GLN A 146 -7.39 5.46 -11.57
CA GLN A 146 -8.80 5.85 -11.52
C GLN A 146 -8.96 7.37 -11.63
N ARG A 147 -8.15 8.17 -10.92
CA ARG A 147 -8.15 9.64 -11.03
C ARG A 147 -7.84 10.08 -12.45
N LYS A 148 -6.77 9.55 -13.04
CA LYS A 148 -6.31 9.86 -14.39
C LYS A 148 -7.38 9.55 -15.44
N ARG A 149 -8.12 8.45 -15.27
CA ARG A 149 -9.19 8.04 -16.19
C ARG A 149 -10.46 8.87 -16.05
N THR A 150 -10.78 9.32 -14.84
CA THR A 150 -12.09 9.94 -14.55
C THR A 150 -12.06 11.46 -14.60
N GLN A 151 -10.93 12.10 -14.27
CA GLN A 151 -10.84 13.55 -14.14
C GLN A 151 -9.69 14.13 -14.98
N SER A 152 -9.85 15.39 -15.40
CA SER A 152 -8.78 16.17 -16.03
C SER A 152 -7.97 16.92 -14.98
N GLY A 153 -6.68 17.08 -15.22
CA GLY A 153 -5.79 17.80 -14.33
C GLY A 153 -4.34 17.37 -14.48
N HIS A 154 -3.51 17.81 -13.54
CA HIS A 154 -2.13 17.41 -13.41
C HIS A 154 -1.93 16.52 -12.18
N ILE A 155 -1.41 15.32 -12.41
CA ILE A 155 -0.98 14.39 -11.38
C ILE A 155 0.55 14.41 -11.35
N LEU A 156 1.11 14.76 -10.20
CA LEU A 156 2.55 14.70 -9.95
C LEU A 156 2.84 13.59 -8.93
N THR A 157 3.74 12.68 -9.26
CA THR A 157 4.24 11.67 -8.30
C THR A 157 5.70 11.93 -7.95
N VAL A 158 6.04 11.73 -6.69
CA VAL A 158 7.43 11.76 -6.18
C VAL A 158 7.67 10.44 -5.47
N GLU A 159 8.53 9.60 -6.01
CA GLU A 159 8.66 8.20 -5.62
C GLU A 159 10.12 7.77 -5.42
N ASP A 160 10.36 6.74 -4.61
CA ASP A 160 11.69 6.20 -4.31
C ASP A 160 11.61 4.66 -4.17
N PRO A 161 11.68 3.90 -5.28
CA PRO A 161 11.64 4.32 -6.70
C PRO A 161 10.21 4.46 -7.25
N VAL A 162 10.08 4.75 -8.54
CA VAL A 162 8.84 4.54 -9.30
C VAL A 162 8.54 3.03 -9.44
N GLU A 163 7.36 2.60 -9.00
CA GLU A 163 6.94 1.18 -9.03
C GLU A 163 6.00 0.85 -10.20
N TYR A 164 5.20 1.81 -10.63
CA TYR A 164 4.25 1.70 -11.74
C TYR A 164 4.38 2.89 -12.67
N LEU A 165 4.25 2.64 -13.97
CA LEU A 165 4.24 3.69 -14.96
C LEU A 165 2.83 4.05 -15.38
N PHE A 166 2.60 5.35 -15.53
CA PHE A 166 1.34 5.90 -15.99
C PHE A 166 1.52 6.55 -17.35
N GLU A 167 0.77 6.06 -18.33
CA GLU A 167 0.53 6.82 -19.55
C GLU A 167 -0.36 8.03 -19.24
N HIS A 168 -0.31 9.06 -20.08
CA HIS A 168 -1.25 10.18 -19.99
C HIS A 168 -2.68 9.74 -20.33
N GLY A 169 -3.67 10.42 -19.76
CA GLY A 169 -5.08 10.13 -19.99
C GLY A 169 -5.90 11.41 -20.02
N ARG A 170 -7.02 11.45 -19.28
CA ARG A 170 -7.73 12.72 -19.07
C ARG A 170 -6.89 13.70 -18.25
N SER A 171 -6.09 13.16 -17.33
CA SER A 171 -5.03 13.90 -16.64
C SER A 171 -3.67 13.68 -17.31
N ILE A 172 -2.83 14.71 -17.25
CA ILE A 172 -1.39 14.56 -17.50
C ILE A 172 -0.74 14.01 -16.23
N VAL A 173 0.26 13.14 -16.39
CA VAL A 173 0.95 12.49 -15.27
C VAL A 173 2.45 12.71 -15.43
N ASN A 174 3.07 13.34 -14.43
CA ASN A 174 4.52 13.48 -14.34
C ASN A 174 5.00 12.70 -13.12
N GLN A 175 5.98 11.83 -13.32
CA GLN A 175 6.57 11.01 -12.26
C GLN A 175 8.01 11.44 -12.04
N ARG A 176 8.40 11.60 -10.78
CA ARG A 176 9.76 12.01 -10.38
C ARG A 176 10.34 10.98 -9.43
N GLU A 177 11.39 10.31 -9.85
CA GLU A 177 12.13 9.37 -9.02
C GLU A 177 13.23 10.08 -8.23
N ILE A 178 13.29 9.83 -6.91
CA ILE A 178 14.39 10.30 -6.06
C ILE A 178 15.71 9.65 -6.51
N GLY A 179 16.75 10.48 -6.66
CA GLY A 179 18.07 10.07 -7.15
C GLY A 179 18.24 10.14 -8.67
N LEU A 180 17.13 10.15 -9.43
CA LEU A 180 17.14 10.26 -10.89
C LEU A 180 16.65 11.62 -11.37
N ASP A 181 15.41 12.00 -11.03
CA ASP A 181 14.75 13.23 -11.49
C ASP A 181 14.81 14.37 -10.46
N THR A 182 15.13 14.03 -9.22
CA THR A 182 15.26 14.97 -8.10
C THR A 182 16.16 14.39 -7.02
N HIS A 183 16.89 15.23 -6.29
CA HIS A 183 17.84 14.76 -5.28
C HIS A 183 17.20 14.24 -3.99
N SER A 184 16.02 14.75 -3.62
CA SER A 184 15.35 14.40 -2.36
C SER A 184 13.86 14.74 -2.39
N TYR A 185 13.10 14.16 -1.46
CA TYR A 185 11.70 14.53 -1.22
C TYR A 185 11.56 16.03 -0.90
N GLY A 186 12.38 16.58 0.00
CA GLY A 186 12.31 18.01 0.34
C GLY A 186 12.48 18.92 -0.88
N SER A 187 13.44 18.63 -1.77
CA SER A 187 13.62 19.39 -3.01
C SER A 187 12.43 19.25 -3.95
N ALA A 188 11.92 18.03 -4.13
CA ALA A 188 10.79 17.75 -5.00
C ALA A 188 9.51 18.44 -4.50
N LEU A 189 9.17 18.27 -3.22
CA LEU A 189 7.94 18.79 -2.61
C LEU A 189 7.95 20.32 -2.51
N LYS A 190 9.11 20.93 -2.29
CA LYS A 190 9.26 22.39 -2.34
C LYS A 190 8.95 22.95 -3.73
N ASN A 191 9.33 22.23 -4.79
CA ASN A 191 9.11 22.66 -6.18
C ASN A 191 7.72 22.26 -6.71
N ALA A 192 7.14 21.16 -6.20
CA ALA A 192 5.81 20.68 -6.58
C ALA A 192 4.73 21.78 -6.49
N MET A 193 4.80 22.67 -5.50
CA MET A 193 3.88 23.81 -5.37
C MET A 193 3.89 24.77 -6.58
N ARG A 194 4.96 24.78 -7.38
CA ARG A 194 5.12 25.60 -8.58
C ARG A 194 4.87 24.83 -9.87
N GLU A 195 4.71 23.52 -9.77
CA GLU A 195 4.44 22.61 -10.89
C GLU A 195 2.92 22.49 -11.15
N ALA A 196 2.10 23.22 -10.40
CA ALA A 196 0.63 23.22 -10.45
C ALA A 196 -0.05 21.83 -10.51
N PRO A 197 0.25 20.87 -9.60
CA PRO A 197 -0.48 19.61 -9.53
C PRO A 197 -1.87 19.75 -8.90
N ASP A 198 -2.89 19.14 -9.51
CA ASP A 198 -4.19 18.92 -8.86
C ASP A 198 -4.11 17.78 -7.82
N VAL A 199 -3.26 16.79 -8.11
CA VAL A 199 -2.98 15.65 -7.23
C VAL A 199 -1.49 15.47 -7.07
N LEU A 200 -1.04 15.40 -5.81
CA LEU A 200 0.33 15.05 -5.46
C LEU A 200 0.37 13.66 -4.82
N MET A 201 1.15 12.75 -5.40
CA MET A 201 1.46 11.46 -4.78
C MET A 201 2.87 11.50 -4.20
N ILE A 202 2.98 11.19 -2.91
CA ILE A 202 4.26 11.10 -2.21
C ILE A 202 4.48 9.62 -1.89
N GLY A 203 5.60 9.06 -2.35
CA GLY A 203 5.90 7.64 -2.23
C GLY A 203 5.72 7.12 -0.80
N GLU A 204 6.47 7.64 0.16
CA GLU A 204 6.33 7.32 1.57
C GLU A 204 6.73 8.51 2.47
N ILE A 205 5.95 8.78 3.52
CA ILE A 205 6.33 9.74 4.55
C ILE A 205 7.14 9.03 5.63
N ARG A 206 8.39 9.47 5.83
CA ARG A 206 9.33 8.92 6.82
C ARG A 206 9.74 9.90 7.92
N ASP A 207 9.46 11.17 7.74
CA ASP A 207 9.93 12.25 8.63
C ASP A 207 8.91 13.40 8.74
N ALA A 208 9.20 14.32 9.67
CA ALA A 208 8.38 15.49 9.96
C ALA A 208 8.31 16.47 8.78
N GLU A 209 9.40 16.66 8.05
CA GLU A 209 9.48 17.62 6.94
C GLU A 209 8.54 17.21 5.79
N THR A 210 8.62 15.94 5.38
CA THR A 210 7.76 15.36 4.34
C THR A 210 6.29 15.38 4.76
N LEU A 211 5.99 15.04 6.02
CA LEU A 211 4.61 15.12 6.54
C LEU A 211 4.07 16.55 6.51
N THR A 212 4.90 17.53 6.92
CA THR A 212 4.53 18.95 6.92
C THR A 212 4.21 19.42 5.49
N HIS A 213 5.03 19.03 4.52
CA HIS A 213 4.74 19.33 3.11
C HIS A 213 3.42 18.71 2.64
N ALA A 214 3.17 17.44 2.95
CA ALA A 214 1.93 16.76 2.58
C ALA A 214 0.68 17.44 3.15
N ILE A 215 0.74 17.85 4.43
CA ILE A 215 -0.36 18.54 5.11
C ILE A 215 -0.59 19.93 4.50
N ASN A 216 0.48 20.70 4.31
CA ASN A 216 0.39 22.02 3.68
C ASN A 216 -0.20 21.93 2.27
N TYR A 217 0.19 20.91 1.50
CA TYR A 217 -0.36 20.64 0.18
C TYR A 217 -1.87 20.38 0.24
N ALA A 218 -2.28 19.48 1.15
CA ALA A 218 -3.68 19.14 1.38
C ALA A 218 -4.54 20.35 1.83
N GLN A 219 -4.00 21.22 2.68
CA GLN A 219 -4.69 22.43 3.15
C GLN A 219 -4.77 23.52 2.07
N SER A 220 -3.78 23.59 1.18
CA SER A 220 -3.72 24.58 0.09
C SER A 220 -4.76 24.36 -1.03
N GLY A 221 -5.57 23.29 -0.94
CA GLY A 221 -6.67 23.04 -1.86
C GLY A 221 -6.44 21.89 -2.84
N HIS A 222 -5.40 21.09 -2.65
CA HIS A 222 -5.06 19.97 -3.52
C HIS A 222 -5.23 18.62 -2.83
N LEU A 223 -5.36 17.55 -3.61
CA LEU A 223 -5.40 16.19 -3.09
C LEU A 223 -3.98 15.65 -2.95
N CYS A 224 -3.61 15.24 -1.74
CA CYS A 224 -2.35 14.56 -1.47
C CYS A 224 -2.63 13.09 -1.15
N ILE A 225 -1.94 12.18 -1.83
CA ILE A 225 -1.99 10.74 -1.58
C ILE A 225 -0.60 10.29 -1.16
N THR A 226 -0.49 9.50 -0.11
CA THR A 226 0.82 9.03 0.37
C THR A 226 0.72 7.63 0.94
N THR A 227 1.86 6.93 1.04
CA THR A 227 1.95 5.72 1.85
C THR A 227 2.60 5.97 3.21
N PHE A 228 2.34 5.05 4.14
CA PHE A 228 2.94 5.07 5.47
C PHE A 228 3.15 3.64 5.98
N HIS A 229 4.29 3.36 6.61
CA HIS A 229 4.52 2.07 7.25
C HIS A 229 3.89 2.02 8.66
N ALA A 230 2.68 1.50 8.77
CA ALA A 230 1.98 1.26 10.04
C ALA A 230 1.02 0.07 9.90
N SER A 231 0.66 -0.55 11.03
CA SER A 231 -0.24 -1.71 11.05
C SER A 231 -1.71 -1.34 10.87
N ASN A 232 -2.12 -0.15 11.31
CA ASN A 232 -3.48 0.40 11.23
C ASN A 232 -3.48 1.94 11.39
N SER A 233 -4.66 2.55 11.37
CA SER A 233 -4.86 4.00 11.39
C SER A 233 -4.40 4.69 12.68
N TYR A 234 -4.72 4.14 13.85
CA TYR A 234 -4.35 4.74 15.13
C TYR A 234 -2.85 4.58 15.45
N HIS A 235 -2.21 3.48 15.04
CA HIS A 235 -0.74 3.37 15.12
C HIS A 235 -0.05 4.31 14.13
N MET A 236 -0.61 4.50 12.93
CA MET A 236 -0.11 5.48 11.96
C MET A 236 -0.13 6.90 12.55
N LEU A 237 -1.26 7.31 13.14
CA LEU A 237 -1.40 8.63 13.77
C LEU A 237 -0.40 8.83 14.92
N ASN A 238 -0.26 7.84 15.81
CA ASN A 238 0.75 7.89 16.89
C ASN A 238 2.17 8.04 16.34
N ARG A 239 2.51 7.33 15.26
CA ARG A 239 3.83 7.43 14.63
C ARG A 239 4.03 8.80 13.95
N MET A 240 3.01 9.36 13.29
CA MET A 240 3.07 10.74 12.77
C MET A 240 3.33 11.75 13.89
N ILE A 241 2.62 11.64 15.02
CA ILE A 241 2.81 12.51 16.19
C ILE A 241 4.24 12.39 16.75
N SER A 242 4.81 11.19 16.72
CA SER A 242 6.17 10.92 17.23
C SER A 242 7.28 11.61 16.43
N PHE A 243 7.03 12.01 15.17
CA PHE A 243 8.00 12.79 14.39
C PHE A 243 8.20 14.21 14.94
N PHE A 244 7.25 14.71 15.75
CA PHE A 244 7.23 16.09 16.20
C PHE A 244 7.52 16.17 17.71
N PRO A 245 8.33 17.17 18.12
CA PRO A 245 8.56 17.44 19.54
C PRO A 245 7.27 17.92 20.20
N PRO A 246 7.11 17.74 21.53
CA PRO A 246 5.86 18.04 22.25
C PRO A 246 5.30 19.44 21.99
N GLN A 247 6.17 20.43 21.80
CA GLN A 247 5.80 21.84 21.62
C GLN A 247 5.05 22.11 20.31
N THR A 248 5.25 21.29 19.28
CA THR A 248 4.60 21.48 17.96
C THR A 248 3.47 20.50 17.72
N ARG A 249 3.19 19.59 18.66
CA ARG A 249 2.16 18.55 18.49
C ARG A 249 0.76 19.12 18.41
N GLU A 250 0.43 20.13 19.20
CA GLU A 250 -0.91 20.74 19.17
C GLU A 250 -1.23 21.31 17.79
N ALA A 251 -0.29 22.05 17.20
CA ALA A 251 -0.42 22.57 15.83
C ALA A 251 -0.57 21.43 14.81
N LEU A 252 0.28 20.39 14.90
CA LEU A 252 0.18 19.21 14.03
C LEU A 252 -1.18 18.54 14.11
N LEU A 253 -1.71 18.30 15.31
CA LEU A 253 -3.00 17.64 15.53
C LEU A 253 -4.15 18.48 14.98
N MET A 254 -4.09 19.80 15.16
CA MET A 254 -5.04 20.73 14.56
C MET A 254 -5.00 20.62 13.03
N ASP A 255 -3.82 20.66 12.42
CA ASP A 255 -3.66 20.61 10.97
C ASP A 255 -4.08 19.26 10.39
N LEU A 256 -3.67 18.15 11.02
CA LEU A 256 -4.08 16.79 10.65
C LEU A 256 -5.59 16.61 10.74
N SER A 257 -6.24 17.13 11.80
CA SER A 257 -7.69 17.02 11.98
C SER A 257 -8.48 17.62 10.80
N GLN A 258 -7.90 18.61 10.11
CA GLN A 258 -8.54 19.30 8.98
C GLN A 258 -8.12 18.72 7.63
N ALA A 259 -6.83 18.39 7.48
CA ALA A 259 -6.24 17.94 6.23
C ALA A 259 -6.60 16.49 5.91
N LEU A 260 -6.56 15.59 6.89
CA LEU A 260 -6.80 14.16 6.70
C LEU A 260 -8.24 13.91 6.20
N LYS A 261 -8.39 13.00 5.25
CA LYS A 261 -9.69 12.58 4.71
C LYS A 261 -9.94 11.10 4.95
N ALA A 262 -8.93 10.28 4.72
CA ALA A 262 -9.04 8.86 4.93
C ALA A 262 -7.69 8.22 5.24
N VAL A 263 -7.74 7.12 5.99
CA VAL A 263 -6.63 6.19 6.16
C VAL A 263 -7.10 4.80 5.71
N ILE A 264 -6.35 4.21 4.78
CA ILE A 264 -6.61 2.90 4.19
C ILE A 264 -5.52 1.96 4.70
N SER A 265 -5.80 1.18 5.74
CA SER A 265 -4.81 0.26 6.31
C SER A 265 -5.00 -1.13 5.72
N GLN A 266 -3.92 -1.75 5.23
CA GLN A 266 -3.98 -2.99 4.44
C GLN A 266 -3.15 -4.13 4.99
N ARG A 267 -3.69 -5.35 4.86
CA ARG A 267 -3.00 -6.64 5.07
C ARG A 267 -3.34 -7.55 3.91
N LEU A 268 -2.36 -8.28 3.37
CA LEU A 268 -2.61 -9.32 2.37
C LEU A 268 -2.61 -10.69 3.05
N LEU A 269 -3.69 -11.44 2.86
CA LEU A 269 -3.91 -12.74 3.49
C LEU A 269 -3.99 -13.83 2.42
N PRO A 270 -3.53 -15.06 2.72
CA PRO A 270 -3.83 -16.23 1.90
C PRO A 270 -5.34 -16.49 1.90
N SER A 271 -5.95 -16.50 0.72
CA SER A 271 -7.34 -16.93 0.55
C SER A 271 -7.46 -18.45 0.47
N THR A 272 -8.67 -18.96 0.71
CA THR A 272 -9.03 -20.37 0.48
C THR A 272 -8.87 -20.79 -0.99
N GLY A 273 -8.90 -19.82 -1.93
CA GLY A 273 -8.64 -20.04 -3.36
C GLY A 273 -7.17 -20.03 -3.77
N GLY A 274 -6.23 -19.96 -2.82
CA GLY A 274 -4.79 -20.01 -3.10
C GLY A 274 -4.17 -18.71 -3.62
N LYS A 275 -4.96 -17.63 -3.75
CA LYS A 275 -4.49 -16.27 -4.09
C LYS A 275 -4.42 -15.39 -2.84
N LEU A 276 -3.70 -14.27 -2.92
CA LEU A 276 -3.73 -13.24 -1.86
C LEU A 276 -4.99 -12.39 -1.98
N ILE A 277 -5.58 -12.03 -0.84
CA ILE A 277 -6.74 -11.13 -0.73
C ILE A 277 -6.47 -10.03 0.30
N PRO A 278 -6.84 -8.76 0.05
CA PRO A 278 -6.64 -7.71 1.04
C PRO A 278 -7.75 -7.71 2.10
N ALA A 279 -7.35 -7.68 3.38
CA ALA A 279 -8.19 -7.12 4.44
C ALA A 279 -7.87 -5.63 4.57
N VAL A 280 -8.90 -4.80 4.64
CA VAL A 280 -8.78 -3.34 4.65
C VAL A 280 -9.56 -2.75 5.81
N GLU A 281 -8.85 -2.09 6.73
CA GLU A 281 -9.45 -1.11 7.62
C GLU A 281 -9.55 0.23 6.88
N LEU A 282 -10.72 0.86 6.93
CA LEU A 282 -10.96 2.17 6.33
C LEU A 282 -11.43 3.13 7.41
N MET A 283 -10.57 4.07 7.79
CA MET A 283 -10.92 5.19 8.64
C MET A 283 -11.27 6.39 7.76
N LEU A 284 -12.49 6.91 7.87
CA LEU A 284 -12.90 8.17 7.28
C LEU A 284 -12.83 9.27 8.35
N ASN A 285 -12.25 10.43 8.02
CA ASN A 285 -12.14 11.55 8.96
C ASN A 285 -13.50 12.27 9.09
N THR A 286 -14.42 11.67 9.85
CA THR A 286 -15.70 12.28 10.24
C THR A 286 -15.47 13.42 11.24
N PRO A 287 -16.47 14.29 11.51
CA PRO A 287 -16.33 15.34 12.54
C PRO A 287 -15.87 14.80 13.89
N HIS A 288 -16.41 13.65 14.31
CA HIS A 288 -16.02 13.01 15.57
C HIS A 288 -14.56 12.52 15.55
N ILE A 289 -14.12 11.87 14.47
CA ILE A 289 -12.71 11.47 14.32
C ILE A 289 -11.80 12.69 14.31
N GLY A 290 -12.19 13.78 13.64
CA GLY A 290 -11.43 15.03 13.62
C GLY A 290 -11.29 15.66 15.01
N GLU A 291 -12.33 15.62 15.84
CA GLU A 291 -12.29 16.05 17.25
C GLU A 291 -11.33 15.19 18.07
N LEU A 292 -11.39 13.86 17.94
CA LEU A 292 -10.48 12.94 18.63
C LEU A 292 -9.02 13.19 18.23
N ILE A 293 -8.74 13.38 16.94
CA ILE A 293 -7.40 13.73 16.45
C ILE A 293 -6.95 15.06 17.08
N ARG A 294 -7.78 16.10 17.04
CA ARG A 294 -7.44 17.41 17.59
C ARG A 294 -7.15 17.35 19.10
N ALA A 295 -7.91 16.56 19.84
CA ALA A 295 -7.72 16.35 21.27
C ALA A 295 -6.53 15.43 21.61
N GLY A 296 -5.95 14.74 20.62
CA GLY A 296 -4.88 13.76 20.82
C GLY A 296 -5.36 12.43 21.42
N GLU A 297 -6.67 12.17 21.42
CA GLU A 297 -7.31 10.96 21.96
C GLU A 297 -7.29 9.82 20.92
N ILE A 298 -6.09 9.46 20.47
CA ILE A 298 -5.86 8.51 19.37
C ILE A 298 -6.32 7.09 19.74
N ASP A 299 -6.32 6.75 21.03
CA ASP A 299 -6.78 5.47 21.57
C ASP A 299 -8.27 5.22 21.32
N LYS A 300 -9.10 6.27 21.25
CA LYS A 300 -10.56 6.16 21.02
C LYS A 300 -10.95 6.02 19.55
N ILE A 301 -9.99 6.17 18.63
CA ILE A 301 -10.26 6.18 17.18
C ILE A 301 -10.82 4.83 16.71
N LYS A 302 -10.35 3.71 17.27
CA LYS A 302 -10.84 2.38 16.88
C LYS A 302 -12.35 2.26 17.13
N ASP A 303 -12.79 2.60 18.34
CA ASP A 303 -14.19 2.54 18.72
C ASP A 303 -15.05 3.51 17.89
N ALA A 304 -14.50 4.68 17.56
CA ALA A 304 -15.15 5.64 16.68
C ALA A 304 -15.29 5.14 15.22
N ILE A 305 -14.33 4.37 14.71
CA ILE A 305 -14.46 3.69 13.40
C ILE A 305 -15.53 2.60 13.48
N GLU A 306 -15.56 1.83 14.58
CA GLU A 306 -16.54 0.76 14.75
C GLU A 306 -17.99 1.28 14.83
N ALA A 307 -18.20 2.40 15.52
CA ALA A 307 -19.51 2.99 15.74
C ALA A 307 -20.00 3.90 14.61
N THR A 308 -19.17 4.23 13.63
CA THR A 308 -19.55 5.19 12.59
C THR A 308 -20.55 4.60 11.58
N LEU A 309 -21.49 5.45 11.13
CA LEU A 309 -22.38 5.14 10.01
C LEU A 309 -21.81 5.61 8.66
N ALA A 310 -20.58 6.14 8.65
CA ALA A 310 -19.94 6.60 7.42
C ALA A 310 -19.75 5.43 6.45
N GLU A 311 -20.32 5.54 5.26
CA GLU A 311 -20.35 4.46 4.28
C GLU A 311 -18.94 3.97 3.94
N GLY A 312 -18.73 2.66 4.08
CA GLY A 312 -17.47 1.99 3.77
C GLY A 312 -16.43 2.01 4.90
N ALA A 313 -16.59 2.88 5.91
CA ALA A 313 -15.71 2.84 7.08
C ALA A 313 -15.84 1.48 7.79
N GLN A 314 -14.71 0.95 8.25
CA GLN A 314 -14.67 -0.36 8.91
C GLN A 314 -13.36 -0.57 9.67
N THR A 315 -13.41 -1.34 10.75
CA THR A 315 -12.22 -1.85 11.45
C THR A 315 -11.65 -3.09 10.74
N PHE A 316 -10.42 -3.49 11.11
CA PHE A 316 -9.86 -4.76 10.65
C PHE A 316 -10.71 -5.95 11.07
N GLU A 317 -11.25 -5.97 12.30
CA GLU A 317 -12.11 -7.08 12.74
C GLU A 317 -13.37 -7.20 11.88
N GLN A 318 -14.02 -6.10 11.54
CA GLN A 318 -15.18 -6.10 10.66
C GLN A 318 -14.82 -6.55 9.23
N ALA A 319 -13.65 -6.17 8.72
CA ALA A 319 -13.14 -6.61 7.42
C ALA A 319 -12.86 -8.12 7.40
N LEU A 320 -12.12 -8.62 8.39
CA LEU A 320 -11.75 -10.02 8.54
C LEU A 320 -12.98 -10.90 8.76
N PHE A 321 -13.92 -10.45 9.59
CA PHE A 321 -15.20 -11.13 9.78
C PHE A 321 -15.96 -11.28 8.46
N ARG A 322 -16.01 -10.23 7.62
CA ARG A 322 -16.67 -10.31 6.30
C ARG A 322 -15.99 -11.30 5.37
N LEU A 323 -14.66 -11.30 5.32
CA LEU A 323 -13.89 -12.24 4.49
C LEU A 323 -14.08 -13.69 4.97
N TYR A 324 -14.08 -13.91 6.28
CA TYR A 324 -14.34 -15.23 6.87
C TYR A 324 -15.78 -15.70 6.60
N ASN A 325 -16.77 -14.86 6.88
CA ASN A 325 -18.18 -15.19 6.72
C ASN A 325 -18.58 -15.44 5.24
N SER A 326 -17.81 -14.91 4.29
CA SER A 326 -17.96 -15.21 2.85
C SER A 326 -17.12 -16.40 2.36
N GLY A 327 -16.41 -17.10 3.26
CA GLY A 327 -15.62 -18.28 2.94
C GLY A 327 -14.30 -18.01 2.20
N GLN A 328 -13.86 -16.75 2.13
CA GLN A 328 -12.66 -16.35 1.39
C GLN A 328 -11.37 -16.59 2.18
N ILE A 329 -11.45 -16.61 3.51
CA ILE A 329 -10.32 -16.93 4.41
C ILE A 329 -10.77 -17.91 5.49
N THR A 330 -9.83 -18.63 6.10
CA THR A 330 -10.10 -19.50 7.25
C THR A 330 -10.22 -18.68 8.54
N LEU A 331 -10.87 -19.25 9.57
CA LEU A 331 -10.94 -18.61 10.88
C LEU A 331 -9.55 -18.38 11.48
N ASP A 332 -8.65 -19.36 11.35
CA ASP A 332 -7.26 -19.24 11.82
C ASP A 332 -6.54 -18.05 11.20
N GLU A 333 -6.72 -17.84 9.89
CA GLU A 333 -6.09 -16.73 9.18
C GLU A 333 -6.70 -15.39 9.61
N ALA A 334 -8.02 -15.35 9.79
CA ALA A 334 -8.71 -14.17 10.31
C ALA A 334 -8.20 -13.80 11.72
N MET A 335 -8.08 -14.78 12.62
CA MET A 335 -7.64 -14.58 14.00
C MET A 335 -6.18 -14.14 14.12
N LYS A 336 -5.28 -14.69 13.29
CA LYS A 336 -3.86 -14.29 13.24
C LYS A 336 -3.66 -12.84 12.81
N ASN A 337 -4.58 -12.32 11.99
CA ASN A 337 -4.48 -10.99 11.40
C ASN A 337 -5.43 -9.98 12.05
N ALA A 338 -6.10 -10.31 13.16
CA ALA A 338 -6.94 -9.37 13.90
C ALA A 338 -6.11 -8.50 14.84
N ASP A 339 -6.51 -7.23 15.04
CA ASP A 339 -5.88 -6.40 16.08
C ASP A 339 -6.32 -6.83 17.48
N SER A 340 -7.58 -7.23 17.63
CA SER A 340 -8.14 -7.92 18.78
C SER A 340 -8.78 -9.25 18.34
N PRO A 341 -8.07 -10.37 18.48
CA PRO A 341 -8.65 -11.70 18.24
C PRO A 341 -9.90 -11.96 19.07
N THR A 342 -9.96 -11.42 20.30
CA THR A 342 -11.13 -11.51 21.18
C THR A 342 -12.36 -10.83 20.58
N ASN A 343 -12.22 -9.61 20.04
CA ASN A 343 -13.33 -8.89 19.42
C ASN A 343 -13.80 -9.60 18.15
N LEU A 344 -12.86 -10.09 17.33
CA LEU A 344 -13.20 -10.86 16.13
C LEU A 344 -13.96 -12.15 16.50
N TYR A 345 -13.52 -12.87 17.52
CA TYR A 345 -14.20 -14.08 18.00
C TYR A 345 -15.63 -13.77 18.47
N TRP A 346 -15.84 -12.66 19.16
CA TRP A 346 -17.17 -12.19 19.55
C TRP A 346 -18.08 -11.90 18.35
N LEU A 347 -17.56 -11.21 17.32
CA LEU A 347 -18.30 -10.96 16.06
C LEU A 347 -18.72 -12.25 15.37
N VAL A 348 -17.80 -13.23 15.29
CA VAL A 348 -18.07 -14.54 14.70
C VAL A 348 -19.20 -15.26 15.43
N ASN A 349 -19.09 -15.39 16.75
CA ASN A 349 -20.08 -16.10 17.57
C ASN A 349 -21.47 -15.46 17.55
N ASN A 350 -21.54 -14.13 17.60
CA ASN A 350 -22.83 -13.44 17.57
C ASN A 350 -23.55 -13.60 16.24
N ASN A 351 -22.81 -13.61 15.13
CA ASN A 351 -23.38 -13.90 13.83
C ASN A 351 -23.83 -15.36 13.69
N GLU A 352 -23.06 -16.32 14.21
CA GLU A 352 -23.50 -17.72 14.23
C GLU A 352 -24.77 -17.90 15.07
N ASN A 353 -24.87 -17.21 16.21
CA ASN A 353 -26.08 -17.20 17.03
C ASN A 353 -27.27 -16.56 16.32
N ALA A 354 -27.06 -15.51 15.51
CA ALA A 354 -28.10 -14.90 14.68
C ALA A 354 -28.56 -15.80 13.52
N LYS A 355 -27.69 -16.68 13.01
CA LYS A 355 -28.01 -17.65 11.95
C LYS A 355 -28.68 -18.92 12.45
N ARG A 356 -28.62 -19.23 13.75
CA ARG A 356 -29.39 -20.34 14.33
C ARG A 356 -30.86 -19.95 14.28
N PRO A 357 -31.76 -20.73 13.61
CA PRO A 357 -33.18 -20.47 13.72
C PRO A 357 -33.53 -20.49 15.20
N SER A 358 -34.34 -19.54 15.66
CA SER A 358 -34.97 -19.63 16.97
C SER A 358 -35.75 -20.94 16.99
N THR A 359 -35.15 -22.01 17.54
CA THR A 359 -35.92 -23.12 18.04
C THR A 359 -36.88 -22.48 19.02
N GLY A 360 -38.15 -22.40 18.61
CA GLY A 360 -39.18 -21.62 19.30
C GLY A 360 -39.07 -21.90 20.79
N ALA A 361 -39.15 -20.82 21.58
CA ALA A 361 -39.51 -20.97 22.97
C ALA A 361 -40.67 -21.97 23.01
N ALA A 362 -40.45 -23.13 23.61
CA ALA A 362 -41.54 -24.01 23.95
C ALA A 362 -42.53 -23.11 24.70
N GLN A 363 -43.72 -22.93 24.12
CA GLN A 363 -44.86 -22.48 24.91
C GLN A 363 -45.00 -23.55 25.99
N GLU A 364 -44.46 -23.27 27.17
CA GLU A 364 -44.93 -23.91 28.39
C GLU A 364 -46.40 -23.56 28.46
N ALA A 365 -47.24 -24.52 28.06
CA ALA A 365 -48.67 -24.45 28.27
C ALA A 365 -48.89 -24.19 29.77
N ALA A 366 -49.70 -23.17 30.08
CA ALA A 366 -50.13 -22.92 31.44
C ALA A 366 -50.69 -24.23 32.04
N PRO A 367 -50.37 -24.57 33.30
CA PRO A 367 -50.89 -25.78 33.91
C PRO A 367 -52.42 -25.72 33.94
N ASP A 368 -53.04 -26.74 33.35
CA ASP A 368 -54.48 -26.98 33.40
C ASP A 368 -54.84 -27.49 34.81
N PHE A 369 -55.80 -26.82 35.46
CA PHE A 369 -56.25 -27.11 36.83
C PHE A 369 -57.63 -27.79 36.88
N ASP A 370 -58.13 -28.32 35.76
CA ASP A 370 -59.37 -29.10 35.75
C ASP A 370 -59.08 -30.60 35.97
N GLY A 371 -58.87 -31.00 37.23
CA GLY A 371 -58.62 -32.40 37.54
C GLY A 371 -58.45 -32.79 39.00
N PHE A 372 -59.21 -32.20 39.94
CA PHE A 372 -59.28 -32.72 41.30
C PHE A 372 -60.37 -33.79 41.40
N ILE A 373 -59.99 -35.07 41.35
CA ILE A 373 -60.84 -36.18 41.79
C ILE A 373 -60.41 -36.57 43.20
N LEU A 374 -61.30 -36.36 44.17
CA LEU A 374 -61.21 -36.95 45.50
C LEU A 374 -61.49 -38.44 45.38
N ASN A 375 -60.51 -39.28 45.68
CA ASN A 375 -60.77 -40.68 46.00
C ASN A 375 -60.83 -40.87 47.52
N GLN A 376 -61.91 -41.52 47.92
CA GLN A 376 -62.30 -41.92 49.28
C GLN A 376 -61.35 -42.95 49.89
#